data_AF-A0A9E3WQG9-F1
#
_entry.id   AF-A0A9E3WQG9-F1
#
_cell.length_a   1.000
_cell.length_b   1.000
_cell.length_c   1.000
_cell.angle_alpha   90.00
_cell.angle_beta   90.00
_cell.angle_gamma   90.00
#
_symmetry.space_group_name_H-M   'P 1'
#
loop_
_entity.id
_entity.type
_entity.pdbx_description
1 polymer ?
#
loop_
_entity_poly.entity_id
_entity_poly.type
_entity_poly.pdbx_seq_one_letter_code
_entity_poly.pdbx_strand_id
1 'polypeptide(L)'
;AEDTLQDVVDKINDSGAPLTASVFSDSAGAKPHRISILSSQSGVKGRLAIDASGFDGEFDTIVAPQDARLLLGSVSGGGILTTSSTNSFTSAVPGVSLTIKGTSEEAVSVTVSSTDASLVSGVQSLVDQYNKLRDKLDEYASFDQESNSVGVLFGSNEVLRIESGLTQIFTSRFFGVGDVQSLEQVGVSIDDTGKLSLDKAKLQAAFAADPDAVEQFFTDDERGFSARLDTMAESLVGPQTSLLISRVAALNNKIDQNDQRVARLNERLDKQRELLLSQFYAMESIIAKLQDSLSVVQSLQALPPLTVSSN
;
A
#
# COMPACT_ATOMS: atom_id res chain seq x y z
N ALA A 1 11.80 54.69 -27.05
CA ALA A 1 11.42 53.46 -26.34
C ALA A 1 10.27 53.83 -25.40
N GLU A 2 9.16 53.09 -25.44
CA GLU A 2 7.93 53.35 -24.65
C GLU A 2 7.77 52.38 -23.46
N ASP A 3 8.74 51.49 -23.24
CA ASP A 3 8.68 50.51 -22.16
C ASP A 3 8.72 51.19 -20.78
N THR A 4 7.81 50.79 -19.90
CA THR A 4 7.81 51.15 -18.47
C THR A 4 8.76 50.24 -17.68
N LEU A 5 9.06 50.61 -16.42
CA LEU A 5 9.84 49.74 -15.53
C LEU A 5 9.16 48.38 -15.30
N GLN A 6 7.83 48.35 -15.34
CA GLN A 6 7.08 47.09 -15.23
C GLN A 6 7.27 46.24 -16.49
N ASP A 7 7.22 46.85 -17.69
CA ASP A 7 7.46 46.12 -18.94
C ASP A 7 8.87 45.52 -19.00
N VAL A 8 9.87 46.22 -18.44
CA VAL A 8 11.24 45.70 -18.32
C VAL A 8 11.29 44.51 -17.35
N VAL A 9 10.64 44.60 -16.19
CA VAL A 9 10.57 43.50 -15.21
C VAL A 9 9.88 42.27 -15.81
N ASP A 10 8.77 42.45 -16.52
CA ASP A 10 8.03 41.37 -17.13
C ASP A 10 8.86 40.69 -18.23
N LYS A 11 9.53 41.46 -19.10
CA LYS A 11 10.46 40.91 -20.11
C LYS A 11 11.62 40.15 -19.50
N ILE A 12 12.14 40.60 -18.35
CA ILE A 12 13.23 39.92 -17.64
C ILE A 12 12.72 38.59 -17.05
N ASN A 13 11.55 38.58 -16.42
CA ASN A 13 10.96 37.37 -15.85
C ASN A 13 10.54 36.36 -16.93
N ASP A 14 10.07 36.84 -18.09
CA ASP A 14 9.66 36.01 -19.23
C ASP A 14 10.83 35.53 -20.10
N SER A 15 12.06 36.00 -19.83
CA SER A 15 13.25 35.64 -20.60
C SER A 15 13.67 34.16 -20.46
N GLY A 16 13.14 33.45 -19.45
CA GLY A 16 13.54 32.08 -19.11
C GLY A 16 14.92 31.95 -18.47
N ALA A 17 15.62 33.07 -18.22
CA ALA A 17 16.85 33.07 -17.45
C ALA A 17 16.57 32.76 -15.96
N PRO A 18 17.50 32.14 -15.21
CA PRO A 18 17.31 31.77 -13.81
C PRO A 18 17.47 32.99 -12.88
N LEU A 19 16.61 33.97 -13.05
CA LEU A 19 16.60 35.24 -12.34
C LEU A 19 15.15 35.68 -12.11
N THR A 20 14.98 36.61 -11.18
CA THR A 20 13.70 37.21 -10.85
C THR A 20 13.90 38.70 -10.68
N ALA A 21 13.12 39.48 -11.42
CA ALA A 21 13.10 40.92 -11.31
C ALA A 21 11.82 41.40 -10.63
N SER A 22 11.92 42.48 -9.85
CA SER A 22 10.79 43.14 -9.23
C SER A 22 11.02 44.65 -9.13
N VAL A 23 9.92 45.42 -9.15
CA VAL A 23 9.96 46.85 -8.89
C VAL A 23 9.76 47.09 -7.39
N PHE A 24 10.64 47.89 -6.79
CA PHE A 24 10.51 48.39 -5.43
C PHE A 24 10.28 49.89 -5.43
N SER A 25 9.38 50.38 -4.58
CA SER A 25 9.15 51.82 -4.37
C SER A 25 9.65 52.26 -2.99
N ASP A 26 10.65 53.15 -2.97
CA ASP A 26 11.12 53.83 -1.76
C ASP A 26 10.46 55.22 -1.66
N SER A 27 9.58 55.40 -0.68
CA SER A 27 8.77 56.61 -0.51
C SER A 27 9.54 57.81 0.05
N ALA A 28 10.83 57.67 0.36
CA ALA A 28 11.64 58.70 1.02
C ALA A 28 12.65 59.43 0.11
N GLY A 29 12.80 59.05 -1.17
CA GLY A 29 13.87 59.55 -2.05
C GLY A 29 13.41 60.28 -3.33
N ALA A 30 14.30 61.11 -3.91
CA ALA A 30 14.07 61.84 -5.18
C ALA A 30 13.95 60.93 -6.42
N LYS A 31 14.28 59.64 -6.30
CA LYS A 31 14.08 58.58 -7.32
C LYS A 31 13.30 57.43 -6.66
N PRO A 32 11.96 57.46 -6.68
CA PRO A 32 11.15 56.58 -5.84
C PRO A 32 11.07 55.13 -6.33
N HIS A 33 11.44 54.82 -7.58
CA HIS A 33 11.32 53.47 -8.13
C HIS A 33 12.69 52.87 -8.47
N ARG A 34 12.90 51.61 -8.07
CA ARG A 34 14.10 50.82 -8.37
C ARG A 34 13.71 49.45 -8.89
N ILE A 35 14.51 48.88 -9.78
CA ILE A 35 14.41 47.47 -10.17
C ILE A 35 15.40 46.69 -9.32
N SER A 36 14.92 45.61 -8.68
CA SER A 36 15.77 44.61 -8.04
C SER A 36 15.82 43.38 -8.94
N ILE A 37 17.02 42.89 -9.23
CA ILE A 37 17.23 41.66 -10.00
C ILE A 37 17.98 40.69 -9.10
N LEU A 38 17.39 39.52 -8.87
CA LEU A 38 17.94 38.47 -8.04
C LEU A 38 18.18 37.22 -8.88
N SER A 39 19.34 36.59 -8.76
CA SER A 39 19.55 35.26 -9.35
C SER A 39 18.78 34.20 -8.56
N SER A 40 18.11 33.29 -9.26
CA SER A 40 17.50 32.10 -8.65
C SER A 40 18.54 31.01 -8.33
N GLN A 41 19.81 31.22 -8.70
CA GLN A 41 20.93 30.34 -8.35
C GLN A 41 21.74 30.97 -7.22
N SER A 42 22.03 30.17 -6.20
CA SER A 42 22.87 30.56 -5.08
C SER A 42 24.36 30.37 -5.40
N GLY A 43 25.22 30.99 -4.60
CA GLY A 43 26.67 30.87 -4.75
C GLY A 43 27.25 31.75 -5.87
N VAL A 44 28.55 31.61 -6.12
CA VAL A 44 29.27 32.34 -7.16
C VAL A 44 28.72 32.03 -8.56
N LYS A 45 28.10 30.85 -8.73
CA LYS A 45 27.41 30.46 -9.98
C LYS A 45 26.24 31.37 -10.32
N GLY A 46 25.55 31.94 -9.33
CA GLY A 46 24.46 32.90 -9.52
C GLY A 46 24.91 34.33 -9.83
N ARG A 47 26.21 34.56 -10.09
CA ARG A 47 26.72 35.89 -10.41
C ARG A 47 26.10 36.39 -11.71
N LEU A 48 25.41 37.52 -11.63
CA LEU A 48 24.83 38.21 -12.78
C LEU A 48 25.87 39.12 -13.42
N ALA A 49 25.92 39.10 -14.75
CA ALA A 49 26.63 40.09 -15.56
C ALA A 49 25.57 40.83 -16.37
N ILE A 50 25.38 42.11 -16.09
CA ILE A 50 24.37 42.95 -16.73
C ILE A 50 25.11 43.94 -17.63
N ASP A 51 24.84 43.87 -18.92
CA ASP A 51 25.24 44.90 -19.87
C ASP A 51 24.11 45.94 -19.94
N ALA A 52 24.37 47.12 -19.39
CA ALA A 52 23.42 48.23 -19.38
C ALA A 52 23.61 49.18 -20.58
N SER A 53 24.35 48.77 -21.63
CA SER A 53 24.52 49.60 -22.82
C SER A 53 23.15 49.90 -23.48
N GLY A 54 22.83 51.19 -23.58
CA GLY A 54 21.54 51.65 -24.10
C GLY A 54 20.42 51.81 -23.07
N PHE A 55 20.70 51.57 -21.77
CA PHE A 55 19.80 51.87 -20.66
C PHE A 55 20.29 53.11 -19.88
N ASP A 56 19.41 54.10 -19.66
CA ASP A 56 19.73 55.32 -18.89
C ASP A 56 19.56 55.07 -17.38
N GLY A 57 20.37 54.15 -16.85
CA GLY A 57 20.36 53.76 -15.45
C GLY A 57 21.61 52.99 -15.04
N GLU A 58 21.89 52.99 -13.73
CA GLU A 58 23.05 52.32 -13.14
C GLU A 58 22.60 51.16 -12.25
N PHE A 59 23.39 50.07 -12.24
CA PHE A 59 23.14 48.91 -11.41
C PHE A 59 24.21 48.79 -10.32
N ASP A 60 23.76 48.76 -9.07
CA ASP A 60 24.61 48.50 -7.91
C ASP A 60 24.44 47.06 -7.41
N THR A 61 25.56 46.43 -7.01
CA THR A 61 25.51 45.12 -6.36
C THR A 61 25.16 45.27 -4.88
N ILE A 62 23.93 44.91 -4.50
CA ILE A 62 23.46 44.97 -3.10
C ILE A 62 24.05 43.83 -2.27
N VAL A 63 24.09 42.61 -2.83
CA VAL A 63 24.65 41.41 -2.18
C VAL A 63 25.56 40.71 -3.18
N ALA A 64 26.84 40.57 -2.84
CA ALA A 64 27.78 39.83 -3.66
C ALA A 64 27.49 38.31 -3.58
N PRO A 65 27.52 37.59 -4.71
CA PRO A 65 27.35 36.14 -4.70
C PRO A 65 28.56 35.47 -4.04
N GLN A 66 28.29 34.57 -3.10
CA GLN A 66 29.33 33.86 -2.35
C GLN A 66 28.93 32.41 -2.11
N ASP A 67 29.87 31.49 -2.34
CA ASP A 67 29.69 30.08 -2.00
C ASP A 67 29.78 29.90 -0.48
N ALA A 68 28.98 28.98 0.06
CA ALA A 68 29.14 28.53 1.42
C ALA A 68 30.50 27.85 1.57
N ARG A 69 31.18 28.09 2.69
CA ARG A 69 32.48 27.52 3.02
C ARG A 69 32.37 26.74 4.31
N LEU A 70 32.81 25.49 4.28
CA LEU A 70 32.87 24.60 5.43
C LEU A 70 34.31 24.16 5.64
N LEU A 71 34.88 24.46 6.80
CA LEU A 71 36.16 23.89 7.20
C LEU A 71 35.89 22.67 8.07
N LEU A 72 36.30 21.49 7.60
CA LEU A 72 36.24 20.24 8.36
C LEU A 72 37.59 20.00 9.04
N GLY A 73 37.60 19.76 10.35
CA GLY A 73 38.82 19.53 11.12
C GLY A 73 39.39 20.80 11.76
N SER A 74 40.70 20.80 12.05
CA SER A 74 41.33 21.88 12.81
C SER A 74 41.73 23.08 11.94
N VAL A 75 41.51 24.28 12.49
CA VAL A 75 41.99 25.56 11.93
C VAL A 75 43.52 25.67 11.99
N SER A 76 44.17 24.99 12.95
CA SER A 76 45.62 25.09 13.20
C SER A 76 46.47 24.17 12.32
N GLY A 77 45.87 23.41 11.41
CA GLY A 77 46.56 22.52 10.48
C GLY A 77 45.81 21.19 10.26
N GLY A 78 45.71 20.75 9.00
CA GLY A 78 45.09 19.47 8.62
C GLY A 78 43.59 19.50 8.35
N GLY A 79 42.94 20.67 8.43
CA GLY A 79 41.54 20.82 8.03
C GLY A 79 41.34 20.84 6.51
N ILE A 80 40.20 20.36 6.04
CA ILE A 80 39.79 20.36 4.63
C ILE A 80 38.74 21.46 4.45
N LEU A 81 39.04 22.44 3.59
CA LEU A 81 38.08 23.48 3.21
C LEU A 81 37.26 22.99 2.02
N THR A 82 35.95 22.87 2.22
CA THR A 82 34.99 22.51 1.18
C THR A 82 34.11 23.72 0.88
N THR A 83 33.75 23.88 -0.39
CA THR A 83 32.85 24.94 -0.85
C THR A 83 31.60 24.36 -1.49
N SER A 84 30.45 24.99 -1.27
CA SER A 84 29.20 24.61 -1.91
C SER A 84 28.49 25.85 -2.44
N SER A 85 27.92 25.76 -3.64
CA SER A 85 27.07 26.84 -4.16
C SER A 85 25.77 26.97 -3.36
N THR A 86 25.42 25.99 -2.54
CA THR A 86 24.28 26.02 -1.61
C THR A 86 24.78 25.96 -0.16
N ASN A 87 23.89 26.13 0.81
CA ASN A 87 24.24 25.90 2.21
C ASN A 87 24.30 24.39 2.59
N SER A 88 24.16 23.48 1.63
CA SER A 88 24.17 22.03 1.85
C SER A 88 25.47 21.39 1.32
N PHE A 89 26.00 20.45 2.11
CA PHE A 89 27.24 19.72 1.89
C PHE A 89 26.95 18.22 2.07
N THR A 90 26.71 17.52 0.97
CA THR A 90 26.37 16.08 0.96
C THR A 90 27.57 15.16 0.71
N SER A 91 28.69 15.70 0.21
CA SER A 91 29.88 14.93 -0.16
C SER A 91 31.10 15.29 0.67
N ALA A 92 30.94 16.13 1.68
CA ALA A 92 32.07 16.58 2.51
C ALA A 92 32.53 15.48 3.48
N VAL A 93 31.60 14.64 3.94
CA VAL A 93 31.88 13.41 4.71
C VAL A 93 30.99 12.29 4.13
N PRO A 94 31.52 11.12 3.76
CA PRO A 94 30.71 10.01 3.26
C PRO A 94 29.58 9.63 4.23
N GLY A 95 28.36 9.51 3.70
CA GLY A 95 27.17 9.15 4.49
C GLY A 95 26.56 10.27 5.35
N VAL A 96 27.12 11.48 5.32
CA VAL A 96 26.62 12.62 6.12
C VAL A 96 26.25 13.80 5.22
N SER A 97 25.03 14.32 5.41
CA SER A 97 24.59 15.57 4.80
C SER A 97 24.61 16.69 5.84
N LEU A 98 25.45 17.69 5.62
CA LEU A 98 25.58 18.85 6.52
C LEU A 98 24.89 20.05 5.89
N THR A 99 24.09 20.78 6.68
CA THR A 99 23.46 22.04 6.25
C THR A 99 23.89 23.17 7.17
N ILE A 100 24.51 24.20 6.61
CA ILE A 100 24.97 25.38 7.34
C ILE A 100 23.81 26.36 7.48
N LYS A 101 23.52 26.78 8.71
CA LYS A 101 22.48 27.79 8.99
C LYS A 101 23.04 29.19 9.23
N GLY A 102 24.32 29.28 9.56
CA GLY A 102 25.01 30.55 9.85
C GLY A 102 26.50 30.31 10.05
N THR A 103 27.25 31.41 10.12
CA THR A 103 28.68 31.39 10.45
C THR A 103 28.89 31.13 11.93
N SER A 104 29.95 30.42 12.27
CA SER A 104 30.39 30.19 13.65
C SER A 104 31.87 30.57 13.77
N GLU A 105 32.22 31.30 14.81
CA GLU A 105 33.63 31.58 15.17
C GLU A 105 34.21 30.44 16.03
N GLU A 106 33.35 29.67 16.70
CA GLU A 106 33.71 28.50 17.48
C GLU A 106 33.55 27.21 16.68
N ALA A 107 34.36 26.20 17.00
CA ALA A 107 34.28 24.90 16.37
C ALA A 107 32.98 24.17 16.77
N VAL A 108 32.19 23.79 15.77
CA VAL A 108 30.96 22.98 15.97
C VAL A 108 31.32 21.50 15.93
N SER A 109 31.11 20.80 17.04
CA SER A 109 31.31 19.34 17.11
C SER A 109 30.06 18.61 16.63
N VAL A 110 30.22 17.68 15.68
CA VAL A 110 29.16 16.80 15.19
C VAL A 110 29.54 15.37 15.52
N THR A 111 28.72 14.70 16.33
CA THR A 111 28.92 13.30 16.70
C THR A 111 27.97 12.43 15.88
N VAL A 112 28.51 11.44 15.18
CA VAL A 112 27.72 10.39 14.52
C VAL A 112 27.72 9.18 15.45
N SER A 113 26.53 8.74 15.87
CA SER A 113 26.34 7.56 16.69
C SER A 113 25.33 6.61 16.04
N SER A 114 25.52 5.31 16.24
CA SER A 114 24.50 4.33 15.88
C SER A 114 23.23 4.56 16.71
N THR A 115 22.07 4.35 16.10
CA THR A 115 20.76 4.45 16.77
C THR A 115 19.93 3.22 16.47
N ASP A 116 19.27 2.72 17.50
CA ASP A 116 18.32 1.61 17.46
C ASP A 116 16.89 2.06 17.14
N ALA A 117 16.63 3.37 17.00
CA ALA A 117 15.27 3.90 16.89
C ALA A 117 14.49 3.30 15.70
N SER A 118 15.14 3.23 14.53
CA SER A 118 14.55 2.62 13.34
C SER A 118 14.32 1.12 13.52
N LEU A 119 15.29 0.40 14.12
CA LEU A 119 15.18 -1.02 14.42
C LEU A 119 13.99 -1.30 15.36
N VAL A 120 13.92 -0.59 16.50
CA VAL A 120 12.84 -0.73 17.49
C VAL A 120 11.49 -0.42 16.84
N SER A 121 11.40 0.64 16.03
CA SER A 121 10.15 0.99 15.35
C SER A 121 9.73 -0.06 14.31
N GLY A 122 10.68 -0.63 13.56
CA GLY A 122 10.43 -1.66 12.55
C GLY A 122 9.96 -2.97 13.19
N VAL A 123 10.64 -3.42 14.25
CA VAL A 123 10.25 -4.63 14.98
C VAL A 123 8.90 -4.46 15.66
N GLN A 124 8.62 -3.29 16.26
CA GLN A 124 7.30 -3.00 16.82
C GLN A 124 6.22 -3.05 15.73
N SER A 125 6.47 -2.46 14.56
CA SER A 125 5.52 -2.50 13.44
C SER A 125 5.24 -3.93 12.98
N LEU A 126 6.26 -4.78 12.89
CA LEU A 126 6.11 -6.20 12.57
C LEU A 126 5.21 -6.92 13.59
N VAL A 127 5.49 -6.73 14.88
CA VAL A 127 4.68 -7.30 15.98
C VAL A 127 3.22 -6.85 15.88
N ASP A 128 2.99 -5.56 15.66
CA ASP A 128 1.64 -5.00 15.55
C ASP A 128 0.89 -5.56 14.33
N GLN A 129 1.55 -5.69 13.17
CA GLN A 129 0.92 -6.22 11.95
C GLN A 129 0.62 -7.71 12.07
N TYR A 130 1.52 -8.49 12.66
CA TYR A 130 1.27 -9.90 12.93
C TYR A 130 0.09 -10.08 13.90
N ASN A 131 0.02 -9.30 14.99
CA ASN A 131 -1.07 -9.38 15.94
C ASN A 131 -2.42 -9.00 15.31
N LYS A 132 -2.44 -7.99 14.43
CA LYS A 132 -3.64 -7.65 13.64
C LYS A 132 -4.07 -8.79 12.72
N LEU A 133 -3.13 -9.46 12.08
CA LEU A 133 -3.43 -10.63 11.26
C LEU A 133 -4.01 -11.76 12.12
N ARG A 134 -3.40 -12.04 13.27
CA ARG A 134 -3.88 -13.05 14.23
C ARG A 134 -5.31 -12.77 14.66
N ASP A 135 -5.62 -11.53 15.06
CA ASP A 135 -6.97 -11.12 15.43
C ASP A 135 -7.98 -11.34 14.30
N LYS A 136 -7.59 -11.10 13.05
CA LYS A 136 -8.44 -11.33 11.89
C LYS A 136 -8.65 -12.81 11.58
N LEU A 137 -7.61 -13.63 11.72
CA LEU A 137 -7.75 -15.07 11.57
C LEU A 137 -8.65 -15.66 12.65
N ASP A 138 -8.49 -15.22 13.90
CA ASP A 138 -9.35 -15.63 15.01
C ASP A 138 -10.82 -15.22 14.76
N GLU A 139 -11.06 -13.99 14.29
CA GLU A 139 -12.40 -13.53 13.89
C GLU A 139 -13.03 -14.46 12.84
N TYR A 140 -12.29 -14.75 11.76
CA TYR A 140 -12.82 -15.53 10.63
C TYR A 140 -12.85 -17.03 10.86
N ALA A 141 -12.03 -17.58 11.75
CA ALA A 141 -11.95 -19.00 12.06
C ALA A 141 -12.54 -19.35 13.44
N SER A 142 -13.26 -18.41 14.06
CA SER A 142 -13.89 -18.59 15.37
C SER A 142 -14.97 -19.67 15.39
N PHE A 143 -15.18 -20.23 16.57
CA PHE A 143 -16.36 -21.02 16.93
C PHE A 143 -16.93 -20.47 18.23
N ASP A 144 -18.20 -20.05 18.17
CA ASP A 144 -18.96 -19.62 19.34
C ASP A 144 -19.85 -20.77 19.81
N GLN A 145 -19.54 -21.29 21.00
CA GLN A 145 -20.25 -22.40 21.60
C GLN A 145 -21.67 -22.02 22.07
N GLU A 146 -21.91 -20.77 22.47
CA GLU A 146 -23.21 -20.31 22.98
C GLU A 146 -24.22 -20.15 21.86
N SER A 147 -23.81 -19.49 20.77
CA SER A 147 -24.66 -19.32 19.59
C SER A 147 -24.58 -20.48 18.61
N ASN A 148 -23.67 -21.43 18.83
CA ASN A 148 -23.33 -22.53 17.93
C ASN A 148 -23.05 -22.03 16.50
N SER A 149 -22.37 -20.88 16.42
CA SER A 149 -22.04 -20.20 15.17
C SER A 149 -20.54 -20.28 14.89
N VAL A 150 -20.20 -20.15 13.61
CA VAL A 150 -18.83 -20.29 13.12
C VAL A 150 -18.46 -19.09 12.27
N GLY A 151 -17.19 -18.70 12.33
CA GLY A 151 -16.61 -17.78 11.37
C GLY A 151 -16.59 -18.38 9.96
N VAL A 152 -16.54 -17.52 8.95
CA VAL A 152 -16.61 -17.91 7.53
C VAL A 152 -15.49 -18.86 7.08
N LEU A 153 -14.34 -18.83 7.76
CA LEU A 153 -13.18 -19.68 7.52
C LEU A 153 -13.01 -20.77 8.58
N PHE A 154 -14.01 -21.03 9.41
CA PHE A 154 -13.94 -22.11 10.39
C PHE A 154 -13.65 -23.46 9.69
N GLY A 155 -12.64 -24.18 10.19
CA GLY A 155 -12.19 -25.44 9.60
C GLY A 155 -11.44 -25.31 8.26
N SER A 156 -11.07 -24.09 7.85
CA SER A 156 -10.25 -23.86 6.66
C SER A 156 -8.82 -24.36 6.88
N ASN A 157 -8.34 -25.21 5.97
CA ASN A 157 -6.94 -25.64 5.95
C ASN A 157 -5.98 -24.48 5.64
N GLU A 158 -6.46 -23.46 4.93
CA GLU A 158 -5.68 -22.29 4.57
C GLU A 158 -5.32 -21.46 5.80
N VAL A 159 -6.29 -21.24 6.70
CA VAL A 159 -6.02 -20.57 7.99
C VAL A 159 -4.96 -21.33 8.79
N LEU A 160 -5.14 -22.65 8.96
CA LEU A 160 -4.18 -23.50 9.68
C LEU A 160 -2.77 -23.45 9.07
N ARG A 161 -2.66 -23.40 7.74
CA ARG A 161 -1.37 -23.28 7.03
C ARG A 161 -0.71 -21.93 7.26
N ILE A 162 -1.48 -20.83 7.23
CA ILE A 162 -0.96 -19.48 7.50
C ILE A 162 -0.45 -19.41 8.94
N GLU A 163 -1.26 -19.83 9.90
CA GLU A 163 -0.91 -19.81 11.33
C GLU A 163 0.32 -20.65 11.62
N SER A 164 0.35 -21.90 11.14
CA SER A 164 1.48 -22.81 11.36
C SER A 164 2.75 -22.30 10.70
N GLY A 165 2.65 -21.78 9.47
CA GLY A 165 3.79 -21.26 8.73
C GLY A 165 4.42 -20.04 9.39
N LEU A 166 3.58 -19.07 9.81
CA LEU A 166 4.07 -17.88 10.50
C LEU A 166 4.63 -18.23 11.87
N THR A 167 3.89 -19.01 12.68
CA THR A 167 4.34 -19.45 14.01
C THR A 167 5.69 -20.17 13.91
N GLN A 168 5.87 -21.03 12.91
CA GLN A 168 7.14 -21.70 12.67
C GLN A 168 8.26 -20.70 12.42
N ILE A 169 8.06 -19.67 11.61
CA ILE A 169 9.08 -18.63 11.35
C ILE A 169 9.43 -17.86 12.63
N PHE A 170 8.44 -17.45 13.41
CA PHE A 170 8.65 -16.68 14.64
C PHE A 170 9.33 -17.48 15.75
N THR A 171 9.15 -18.81 15.76
CA THR A 171 9.75 -19.73 16.74
C THR A 171 11.01 -20.44 16.23
N SER A 172 11.38 -20.23 14.96
CA SER A 172 12.53 -20.89 14.33
C SER A 172 13.86 -20.38 14.85
N ARG A 173 14.86 -21.27 14.77
CA ARG A 173 16.27 -20.90 14.84
C ARG A 173 16.84 -20.73 13.43
N PHE A 174 17.56 -19.64 13.23
CA PHE A 174 18.20 -19.23 11.99
C PHE A 174 19.69 -19.56 12.10
N PHE A 175 20.10 -20.68 11.52
CA PHE A 175 21.49 -21.14 11.59
C PHE A 175 22.34 -20.47 10.50
N GLY A 176 23.55 -20.07 10.88
CA GLY A 176 24.56 -19.55 9.94
C GLY A 176 24.43 -18.07 9.57
N VAL A 177 23.54 -17.32 10.23
CA VAL A 177 23.37 -15.86 10.08
C VAL A 177 24.14 -15.04 11.14
N GLY A 178 24.87 -15.71 12.04
CA GLY A 178 25.65 -15.08 13.11
C GLY A 178 25.34 -15.64 14.49
N ASP A 179 25.69 -14.85 15.50
CA ASP A 179 25.52 -15.18 16.93
C ASP A 179 24.07 -15.01 17.39
N VAL A 180 23.35 -14.05 16.78
CA VAL A 180 21.91 -13.92 16.92
C VAL A 180 21.23 -14.88 15.96
N GLN A 181 20.47 -15.83 16.51
CA GLN A 181 19.86 -16.93 15.76
C GLN A 181 18.36 -17.08 16.02
N SER A 182 17.76 -16.30 16.91
CA SER A 182 16.31 -16.33 17.12
C SER A 182 15.75 -14.96 17.50
N LEU A 183 14.47 -14.77 17.21
CA LEU A 183 13.72 -13.59 17.58
C LEU A 183 13.65 -13.38 19.11
N GLU A 184 13.62 -14.47 19.87
CA GLU A 184 13.63 -14.42 21.33
C GLU A 184 14.91 -13.77 21.88
N GLN A 185 16.06 -14.01 21.24
CA GLN A 185 17.33 -13.40 21.65
C GLN A 185 17.32 -11.88 21.49
N VAL A 186 16.55 -11.37 20.52
CA VAL A 186 16.33 -9.94 20.28
C VAL A 186 15.03 -9.41 20.90
N GLY A 187 14.44 -10.16 21.83
CA GLY A 187 13.30 -9.68 22.64
C GLY A 187 11.93 -9.81 22.01
N VAL A 188 11.78 -10.56 20.93
CA VAL A 188 10.46 -10.89 20.36
C VAL A 188 10.05 -12.29 20.81
N SER A 189 8.92 -12.39 21.51
CA SER A 189 8.38 -13.66 22.01
C SER A 189 6.94 -13.88 21.54
N ILE A 190 6.51 -15.14 21.54
CA ILE A 190 5.13 -15.54 21.28
C ILE A 190 4.48 -16.04 22.57
N ASP A 191 3.24 -15.62 22.82
CA ASP A 191 2.47 -16.09 23.97
C ASP A 191 1.65 -17.36 23.67
N ASP A 192 0.90 -17.84 24.66
CA ASP A 192 0.04 -19.03 24.57
C ASP A 192 -1.15 -18.85 23.62
N THR A 193 -1.54 -17.61 23.34
CA THR A 193 -2.57 -17.27 22.34
C THR A 193 -2.01 -17.21 20.91
N GLY A 194 -0.68 -17.32 20.76
CA GLY A 194 0.01 -17.22 19.49
C GLY A 194 0.25 -15.78 19.05
N LYS A 195 0.11 -14.79 19.95
CA LYS A 195 0.40 -13.37 19.68
C LYS A 195 1.84 -13.03 20.04
N LEU A 196 2.39 -12.05 19.35
CA LEU A 196 3.75 -11.57 19.58
C LEU A 196 3.78 -10.43 20.60
N SER A 197 4.86 -10.41 21.37
CA SER A 197 5.23 -9.32 22.27
C SER A 197 6.69 -8.91 22.05
N LEU A 198 6.98 -7.62 22.27
CA LEU A 198 8.32 -7.05 22.14
C LEU A 198 8.81 -6.52 23.49
N ASP A 199 9.89 -7.11 24.00
CA ASP A 199 10.74 -6.53 25.03
C ASP A 199 11.74 -5.57 24.38
N LYS A 200 11.39 -4.28 24.40
CA LYS A 200 12.24 -3.22 23.85
C LYS A 200 13.59 -3.17 24.55
N ALA A 201 13.65 -3.32 25.87
CA ALA A 201 14.91 -3.24 26.60
C ALA A 201 15.88 -4.36 26.17
N LYS A 202 15.36 -5.57 25.94
CA LYS A 202 16.16 -6.69 25.44
C LYS A 202 16.62 -6.48 24.00
N LEU A 203 15.78 -5.94 23.12
CA LEU A 203 16.16 -5.59 21.74
C LEU A 203 17.29 -4.54 21.74
N GLN A 204 17.14 -3.48 22.54
CA GLN A 204 18.14 -2.41 22.65
C GLN A 204 19.46 -2.93 23.24
N ALA A 205 19.39 -3.81 24.24
CA ALA A 205 20.57 -4.43 24.83
C ALA A 205 21.30 -5.35 23.83
N ALA A 206 20.56 -6.14 23.03
CA ALA A 206 21.14 -6.98 21.99
C ALA A 206 21.83 -6.14 20.90
N PHE A 207 21.16 -5.07 20.44
CA PHE A 207 21.73 -4.15 19.45
C PHE A 207 22.96 -3.40 19.98
N ALA A 208 22.94 -2.95 21.24
CA ALA A 208 24.08 -2.28 21.85
C ALA A 208 25.28 -3.20 22.05
N ALA A 209 25.04 -4.50 22.23
CA ALA A 209 26.11 -5.50 22.38
C ALA A 209 26.77 -5.84 21.05
N ASP A 210 25.99 -6.07 19.99
CA ASP A 210 26.48 -6.38 18.65
C ASP A 210 25.49 -5.90 17.58
N PRO A 211 25.65 -4.66 17.08
CA PRO A 211 24.79 -4.10 16.03
C PRO A 211 24.83 -4.93 14.73
N ASP A 212 26.02 -5.39 14.35
CA ASP A 212 26.26 -6.09 13.08
C ASP A 212 25.58 -7.46 13.08
N ALA A 213 25.64 -8.19 14.21
CA ALA A 213 24.94 -9.47 14.34
C ALA A 213 23.41 -9.33 14.31
N VAL A 214 22.86 -8.26 14.91
CA VAL A 214 21.42 -7.98 14.84
C VAL A 214 21.01 -7.57 13.42
N GLU A 215 21.80 -6.73 12.76
CA GLU A 215 21.56 -6.34 11.37
C GLU A 215 21.59 -7.57 10.45
N GLN A 216 22.63 -8.41 10.56
CA GLN A 216 22.76 -9.62 9.76
C GLN A 216 21.60 -10.60 10.01
N PHE A 217 21.19 -10.80 11.27
CA PHE A 217 20.05 -11.66 11.59
C PHE A 217 18.77 -11.21 10.88
N PHE A 218 18.49 -9.91 10.84
CA PHE A 218 17.28 -9.40 10.20
C PHE A 218 17.39 -9.30 8.68
N THR A 219 18.55 -8.93 8.14
CA THR A 219 18.71 -8.44 6.76
C THR A 219 19.53 -9.35 5.84
N ASP A 220 20.12 -10.44 6.33
CA ASP A 220 20.81 -11.40 5.45
C ASP A 220 19.87 -11.91 4.34
N ASP A 221 20.29 -11.70 3.10
CA ASP A 221 19.45 -11.85 1.90
C ASP A 221 18.92 -13.28 1.68
N GLU A 222 19.61 -14.30 2.18
CA GLU A 222 19.24 -15.70 1.94
C GLU A 222 18.69 -16.38 3.19
N ARG A 223 19.29 -16.10 4.34
CA ARG A 223 19.07 -16.86 5.58
C ARG A 223 18.52 -16.00 6.70
N GLY A 224 18.49 -14.68 6.54
CA GLY A 224 17.96 -13.73 7.51
C GLY A 224 16.46 -13.90 7.75
N PHE A 225 16.00 -13.29 8.84
CA PHE A 225 14.60 -13.31 9.22
C PHE A 225 13.70 -12.72 8.14
N SER A 226 14.07 -11.55 7.57
CA SER A 226 13.28 -10.89 6.54
C SER A 226 13.15 -11.73 5.27
N ALA A 227 14.25 -12.33 4.78
CA ALA A 227 14.24 -13.19 3.60
C ALA A 227 13.33 -14.42 3.76
N ARG A 228 13.34 -15.06 4.93
CA ARG A 228 12.45 -16.20 5.19
C ARG A 228 11.00 -15.78 5.33
N LEU A 229 10.75 -14.65 5.98
CA LEU A 229 9.40 -14.10 6.11
C LEU A 229 8.84 -13.71 4.73
N ASP A 230 9.66 -13.11 3.88
CA ASP A 230 9.29 -12.73 2.51
C ASP A 230 8.99 -13.95 1.65
N THR A 231 9.83 -14.98 1.70
CA THR A 231 9.59 -16.27 1.02
C THR A 231 8.25 -16.89 1.45
N MET A 232 7.92 -16.84 2.74
CA MET A 232 6.63 -17.32 3.25
C MET A 232 5.49 -16.45 2.75
N ALA A 233 5.62 -15.12 2.83
CA ALA A 233 4.62 -14.19 2.33
C ALA A 233 4.33 -14.44 0.85
N GLU A 234 5.37 -14.59 0.02
CA GLU A 234 5.24 -14.92 -1.40
C GLU A 234 4.52 -16.27 -1.62
N SER A 235 4.81 -17.29 -0.80
CA SER A 235 4.09 -18.57 -0.88
C SER A 235 2.59 -18.46 -0.53
N LEU A 236 2.21 -17.49 0.30
CA LEU A 236 0.84 -17.28 0.77
C LEU A 236 0.04 -16.35 -0.14
N VAL A 237 0.63 -15.22 -0.55
CA VAL A 237 -0.03 -14.10 -1.26
C VAL A 237 0.67 -13.65 -2.54
N GLY A 238 1.77 -14.30 -2.94
CA GLY A 238 2.54 -13.93 -4.12
C GLY A 238 1.71 -13.91 -5.42
N PRO A 239 2.05 -13.03 -6.39
CA PRO A 239 1.22 -12.76 -7.57
C PRO A 239 1.14 -13.91 -8.59
N GLN A 240 2.11 -14.82 -8.62
CA GLN A 240 2.20 -15.87 -9.65
C GLN A 240 1.44 -17.14 -9.24
N THR A 241 1.90 -17.80 -8.17
CA THR A 241 1.32 -19.05 -7.69
C THR A 241 1.47 -19.08 -6.19
N SER A 242 0.39 -18.73 -5.50
CA SER A 242 0.33 -18.71 -4.06
C SER A 242 -0.85 -19.51 -3.55
N LEU A 243 -0.82 -19.84 -2.25
CA LEU A 243 -1.87 -20.57 -1.56
C LEU A 243 -3.25 -19.92 -1.79
N LEU A 244 -3.35 -18.61 -1.58
CA LEU A 244 -4.63 -17.91 -1.65
C LEU A 244 -5.14 -17.76 -3.08
N ILE A 245 -4.27 -17.51 -4.07
CA ILE A 245 -4.66 -17.49 -5.49
C ILE A 245 -5.21 -18.86 -5.90
N SER A 246 -4.51 -19.93 -5.53
CA SER A 246 -4.93 -21.30 -5.84
C SER A 246 -6.28 -21.64 -5.20
N ARG A 247 -6.50 -21.17 -3.97
CA ARG A 247 -7.78 -21.35 -3.27
C ARG A 247 -8.92 -20.60 -3.94
N VAL A 248 -8.71 -19.33 -4.31
CA VAL A 248 -9.72 -18.53 -5.01
C VAL A 248 -10.08 -19.18 -6.35
N ALA A 249 -9.09 -19.63 -7.11
CA ALA A 249 -9.34 -20.34 -8.37
C ALA A 249 -10.15 -21.64 -8.17
N ALA A 250 -9.82 -22.43 -7.14
CA ALA A 250 -10.58 -23.64 -6.81
C ALA A 250 -12.04 -23.36 -6.41
N LEU A 251 -12.28 -22.27 -5.66
CA LEU A 251 -13.62 -21.84 -5.30
C LEU A 251 -14.42 -21.37 -6.53
N ASN A 252 -13.82 -20.59 -7.42
CA ASN A 252 -14.47 -20.15 -8.66
C ASN A 252 -14.86 -21.34 -9.54
N ASN A 253 -13.96 -22.31 -9.74
CA ASN A 253 -14.27 -23.52 -10.48
C ASN A 253 -15.45 -24.31 -9.87
N LYS A 254 -15.55 -24.32 -8.53
CA LYS A 254 -16.67 -24.98 -7.84
C LYS A 254 -17.98 -24.20 -8.02
N ILE A 255 -17.93 -22.88 -8.03
CA ILE A 255 -19.08 -22.01 -8.33
C ILE A 255 -19.57 -22.32 -9.75
N ASP A 256 -18.69 -22.28 -10.74
CA ASP A 256 -19.04 -22.54 -12.14
C ASP A 256 -19.67 -23.93 -12.34
N GLN A 257 -19.12 -24.96 -11.70
CA GLN A 257 -19.68 -26.31 -11.75
C GLN A 257 -21.08 -26.41 -11.12
N ASN A 258 -21.29 -25.69 -10.01
CA ASN A 258 -22.59 -25.63 -9.35
C ASN A 258 -23.61 -24.89 -10.22
N ASP A 259 -23.24 -23.77 -10.83
CA ASP A 259 -24.13 -22.99 -11.70
C ASP A 259 -24.57 -23.80 -12.93
N GLN A 260 -23.64 -24.53 -13.54
CA GLN A 260 -23.98 -25.45 -14.62
C GLN A 260 -24.93 -26.57 -14.17
N ARG A 261 -24.78 -27.06 -12.93
CA ARG A 261 -25.67 -28.08 -12.36
C ARG A 261 -27.07 -27.50 -12.12
N VAL A 262 -27.16 -26.27 -11.60
CA VAL A 262 -28.43 -25.56 -11.43
C VAL A 262 -29.12 -25.37 -12.77
N ALA A 263 -28.40 -24.92 -13.80
CA ALA A 263 -28.96 -24.74 -15.14
C ALA A 263 -29.56 -26.05 -15.70
N ARG A 264 -28.84 -27.17 -15.59
CA ARG A 264 -29.33 -28.50 -16.02
C ARG A 264 -30.55 -28.97 -15.24
N LEU A 265 -30.63 -28.65 -13.94
CA LEU A 265 -31.79 -29.01 -13.11
C LEU A 265 -33.02 -28.19 -13.50
N ASN A 266 -32.86 -26.90 -13.76
CA ASN A 266 -33.94 -26.04 -14.23
C ASN A 266 -34.50 -26.54 -15.57
N GLU A 267 -33.64 -26.87 -16.53
CA GLU A 267 -34.07 -27.41 -17.83
C GLU A 267 -34.89 -28.72 -17.68
N ARG A 268 -34.51 -29.58 -16.73
CA ARG A 268 -35.26 -30.81 -16.44
C ARG A 268 -36.63 -30.53 -15.82
N LEU A 269 -36.69 -29.58 -14.88
CA LEU A 269 -37.95 -29.16 -14.27
C LEU A 269 -38.90 -28.57 -15.30
N ASP A 270 -38.39 -27.77 -16.25
CA ASP A 270 -39.20 -27.19 -17.33
C ASP A 270 -39.77 -28.28 -18.24
N LYS A 271 -38.95 -29.24 -18.69
CA LYS A 271 -39.41 -30.39 -19.49
C LYS A 271 -40.46 -31.23 -18.76
N GLN A 272 -40.28 -31.45 -17.46
CA GLN A 272 -41.25 -32.19 -16.65
C GLN A 272 -42.57 -31.43 -16.52
N ARG A 273 -42.51 -30.10 -16.36
CA ARG A 273 -43.69 -29.23 -16.35
C ARG A 273 -44.44 -29.30 -17.68
N GLU A 274 -43.75 -29.20 -18.81
CA GLU A 274 -44.36 -29.31 -20.14
C GLU A 274 -45.04 -30.68 -20.36
N LEU A 275 -44.39 -31.76 -19.92
CA LEU A 275 -44.96 -33.11 -19.99
C LEU A 275 -46.24 -33.22 -19.14
N LEU A 276 -46.21 -32.74 -17.90
CA LEU A 276 -47.37 -32.77 -17.01
C LEU A 276 -48.53 -31.92 -17.53
N LEU A 277 -48.25 -30.74 -18.09
CA LEU A 277 -49.27 -29.91 -18.75
C LEU A 277 -49.88 -30.62 -19.96
N SER A 278 -49.06 -31.29 -20.77
CA SER A 278 -49.54 -32.06 -21.92
C SER A 278 -50.44 -33.23 -21.49
N GLN A 279 -50.05 -33.97 -20.44
CA GLN A 279 -50.87 -35.03 -19.86
C GLN A 279 -52.19 -34.47 -19.31
N PHE A 280 -52.14 -33.33 -18.63
CA PHE A 280 -53.34 -32.66 -18.11
C PHE A 280 -54.31 -32.28 -19.23
N TYR A 281 -53.84 -31.62 -20.30
CA TYR A 281 -54.68 -31.28 -21.44
C TYR A 281 -55.26 -32.51 -22.16
N ALA A 282 -54.49 -33.59 -22.26
CA ALA A 282 -55.00 -34.85 -22.82
C ALA A 282 -56.11 -35.45 -21.95
N MET A 283 -55.94 -35.45 -20.63
CA MET A 283 -56.99 -35.90 -19.69
C MET A 283 -58.25 -35.04 -19.78
N GLU A 284 -58.11 -33.71 -19.80
CA GLU A 284 -59.24 -32.78 -19.99
C GLU A 284 -60.01 -33.07 -21.29
N SER A 285 -59.30 -33.31 -22.40
CA SER A 285 -59.94 -33.67 -23.67
C SER A 285 -60.69 -35.01 -23.60
N ILE A 286 -60.13 -36.00 -22.90
CA ILE A 286 -60.80 -37.30 -22.69
C ILE A 286 -62.04 -37.11 -21.82
N ILE A 287 -61.95 -36.34 -20.74
CA ILE A 287 -63.09 -36.03 -19.85
C ILE A 287 -64.20 -35.33 -20.63
N ALA A 288 -63.87 -34.33 -21.46
CA ALA A 288 -64.85 -33.65 -22.31
C ALA A 288 -65.56 -34.62 -23.26
N LYS A 289 -64.81 -35.51 -23.93
CA LYS A 289 -65.40 -36.56 -24.79
C LYS A 289 -66.27 -37.54 -24.01
N LEU A 290 -65.86 -37.91 -22.79
CA LEU A 290 -66.64 -38.77 -21.93
C LEU A 290 -67.95 -38.08 -21.51
N GLN A 291 -67.90 -36.80 -21.14
CA GLN A 291 -69.10 -36.01 -20.83
C GLN A 291 -70.04 -35.90 -22.04
N ASP A 292 -69.51 -35.63 -23.24
CA ASP A 292 -70.30 -35.62 -24.48
C ASP A 292 -70.96 -36.98 -24.71
N SER A 293 -70.22 -38.08 -24.57
CA SER A 293 -70.78 -39.43 -24.72
C SER A 293 -71.85 -39.75 -23.67
N LEU A 294 -71.67 -39.28 -22.43
CA LEU A 294 -72.66 -39.41 -21.35
C LEU A 294 -73.94 -38.62 -21.68
N SER A 295 -73.81 -37.43 -22.27
CA SER A 295 -74.96 -36.63 -22.72
C SER A 295 -75.74 -37.33 -23.84
N VAL A 296 -75.05 -37.97 -24.79
CA VAL A 296 -75.67 -38.75 -25.87
C VAL A 296 -76.41 -39.96 -25.30
N VAL A 297 -75.80 -40.70 -24.36
CA VAL A 297 -76.45 -41.83 -23.68
C VAL A 297 -77.65 -41.38 -22.84
N GLN A 298 -77.58 -40.22 -22.19
CA GLN A 298 -78.73 -39.66 -21.46
C GLN A 298 -79.84 -39.18 -22.40
N SER A 299 -79.52 -38.68 -23.59
CA SER A 299 -80.51 -38.34 -24.62
C SER A 299 -81.20 -39.57 -25.24
N LEU A 300 -80.59 -40.76 -25.08
CA LEU A 300 -81.18 -42.05 -25.42
C LEU A 300 -82.14 -42.59 -24.33
N GLN A 301 -82.54 -41.76 -23.35
CA GLN A 301 -83.61 -42.14 -22.42
C GLN A 301 -84.88 -42.58 -23.15
N ALA A 302 -85.45 -43.66 -22.61
CA ALA A 302 -86.41 -44.54 -23.24
C ALA A 302 -87.53 -43.81 -24.00
N LEU A 303 -87.63 -44.12 -25.31
CA LEU A 303 -88.89 -44.00 -26.02
C LEU A 303 -89.95 -44.73 -25.17
N PRO A 304 -91.03 -44.05 -24.71
CA PRO A 304 -92.09 -44.74 -23.99
C PRO A 304 -92.62 -45.86 -24.89
N PRO A 305 -92.91 -47.06 -24.35
CA PRO A 305 -93.36 -48.18 -25.17
C PRO A 305 -94.61 -47.76 -25.94
N LEU A 306 -94.59 -47.96 -27.26
CA LEU A 306 -95.74 -47.77 -28.13
C LEU A 306 -96.87 -48.66 -27.62
N THR A 307 -97.85 -48.07 -26.93
CA THR A 307 -99.12 -48.72 -26.67
C THR A 307 -99.85 -48.87 -28.00
N VAL A 308 -99.71 -50.03 -28.63
CA VAL A 308 -100.59 -50.42 -29.73
C VAL A 308 -101.94 -50.79 -29.10
N SER A 309 -102.85 -49.83 -29.04
CA SER A 309 -104.27 -50.10 -28.80
C SER A 309 -104.89 -50.52 -30.13
N SER A 310 -105.20 -51.80 -30.23
CA SER A 310 -106.14 -52.36 -31.19
C SER A 310 -107.57 -52.15 -30.69
N ASN A 311 -108.38 -51.47 -31.51
CA ASN A 311 -109.85 -51.28 -31.46
C ASN A 311 -110.50 -50.73 -30.17
#